data_AF-A0A7S8CE31-F1
#
_entry.id   AF-A0A7S8CE31-F1
#
_cell.length_a   1.000
_cell.length_b   1.000
_cell.length_c   1.000
_cell.angle_alpha   90.00
_cell.angle_beta   90.00
_cell.angle_gamma   90.00
#
_symmetry.space_group_name_H-M   'P 1'
#
loop_
_entity.id
_entity.type
_entity.pdbx_description
1 polymer ?
#
loop_
_entity_poly.entity_id
_entity_poly.type
_entity_poly.pdbx_seq_one_letter_code
_entity_poly.pdbx_strand_id
1 'polypeptide(L)'
;MNKTVQLQDFKKVPLLLTLLLSFITFGVYMAYWFIRERKNFTNQEGIRVISIKLWWAFLLFLIVSFFHSLIGTFLFTPYGLAITESVDVILSAYFLGLLYYSVFRIRDIVEDTHQEKIFKPWLLVLFHIWYVQYKVNQAHRQPLHQKHR
;
A
#
# COMPACT_ATOMS: atom_id res chain seq x y z
N MET A 1 -17.44 -15.02 -16.74
CA MET A 1 -18.19 -14.84 -15.47
C MET A 1 -17.39 -13.87 -14.61
N ASN A 2 -17.70 -12.58 -14.67
CA ASN A 2 -16.98 -11.54 -13.93
C ASN A 2 -17.33 -11.67 -12.44
N LYS A 3 -16.35 -12.03 -11.60
CA LYS A 3 -16.50 -11.90 -10.15
C LYS A 3 -16.39 -10.41 -9.82
N THR A 4 -17.39 -9.84 -9.19
CA THR A 4 -17.39 -8.45 -8.70
C THR A 4 -16.54 -8.34 -7.44
N VAL A 5 -15.79 -7.23 -7.25
CA VAL A 5 -14.98 -7.01 -6.04
C VAL A 5 -15.98 -6.80 -4.91
N GLN A 6 -16.23 -7.84 -4.12
CA GLN A 6 -16.87 -7.65 -2.84
C GLN A 6 -15.77 -7.09 -1.92
N LEU A 7 -15.97 -5.89 -1.36
CA LEU A 7 -15.08 -5.34 -0.33
C LEU A 7 -14.95 -6.26 0.90
N GLN A 8 -15.81 -7.29 0.97
CA GLN A 8 -15.81 -8.39 1.93
C GLN A 8 -14.69 -9.44 1.70
N ASP A 9 -14.07 -9.49 0.52
CA ASP A 9 -12.97 -10.44 0.25
C ASP A 9 -11.62 -9.97 0.82
N PHE A 10 -11.52 -8.69 1.20
CA PHE A 10 -10.31 -8.13 1.77
C PHE A 10 -10.16 -8.51 3.24
N LYS A 11 -8.95 -8.89 3.66
CA LYS A 11 -8.77 -9.27 5.06
C LYS A 11 -8.92 -8.05 5.97
N LYS A 12 -9.86 -8.13 6.92
CA LYS A 12 -9.99 -7.13 7.99
C LYS A 12 -8.71 -7.08 8.83
N VAL A 13 -8.09 -5.92 8.89
CA VAL A 13 -6.88 -5.68 9.69
C VAL A 13 -7.07 -4.40 10.52
N PRO A 14 -6.82 -4.45 11.84
CA PRO A 14 -7.00 -3.28 12.72
C PRO A 14 -6.12 -2.12 12.26
N LEU A 15 -6.73 -0.95 12.10
CA LEU A 15 -6.06 0.26 11.58
C LEU A 15 -4.90 0.69 12.47
N LEU A 16 -5.08 0.63 13.79
CA LEU A 16 -4.04 0.99 14.75
C LEU A 16 -2.79 0.12 14.57
N LEU A 17 -2.98 -1.19 14.34
CA LEU A 17 -1.87 -2.11 14.11
C LEU A 17 -1.12 -1.76 12.83
N THR A 18 -1.85 -1.47 11.75
CA THR A 18 -1.24 -1.11 10.47
C THR A 18 -0.50 0.22 10.55
N LEU A 19 -1.04 1.21 11.25
CA LEU A 19 -0.37 2.50 11.46
C LEU A 19 0.91 2.31 12.28
N LEU A 20 0.84 1.55 13.38
CA LEU A 20 1.97 1.26 14.25
C LEU A 20 3.05 0.46 13.51
N LEU A 21 2.71 -0.59 12.76
CA LEU A 21 3.68 -1.34 11.95
C LEU A 21 4.28 -0.48 10.85
N SER A 22 3.50 0.37 10.18
CA SER A 22 4.03 1.24 9.12
C SER A 22 5.07 2.21 9.67
N PHE A 23 4.84 2.73 10.89
CA PHE A 23 5.76 3.64 11.55
C PHE A 23 7.03 2.93 12.04
N ILE A 24 6.88 1.80 12.74
CA ILE A 24 8.01 1.01 13.27
C ILE A 24 8.90 0.46 12.14
N THR A 25 8.29 0.04 11.04
CA THR A 25 9.03 -0.59 9.94
C THR A 25 9.40 0.36 8.81
N PHE A 26 9.27 1.68 9.02
CA PHE A 26 9.57 2.71 8.01
C PHE A 26 8.94 2.41 6.63
N GLY A 27 7.70 1.93 6.60
CA GLY A 27 6.97 1.64 5.36
C GLY A 27 7.19 0.25 4.74
N VAL A 28 8.07 -0.61 5.28
CA VAL A 28 8.22 -2.02 4.84
C VAL A 28 6.86 -2.74 4.90
N TYR A 29 6.08 -2.51 5.96
CA TYR A 29 4.74 -3.07 6.09
C TYR A 29 3.81 -2.66 4.93
N MET A 30 3.88 -1.40 4.46
CA MET A 30 3.04 -0.94 3.36
C MET A 30 3.37 -1.69 2.07
N ALA A 31 4.65 -1.89 1.77
CA ALA A 31 5.09 -2.67 0.62
C ALA A 31 4.63 -4.13 0.71
N TYR A 32 4.78 -4.75 1.89
CA TYR A 32 4.30 -6.10 2.13
C TYR A 32 2.78 -6.22 1.95
N TRP A 33 2.01 -5.26 2.47
CA TRP A 33 0.55 -5.24 2.35
C TRP A 33 0.12 -5.18 0.88
N PHE A 34 0.74 -4.30 0.08
CA PHE A 34 0.45 -4.20 -1.35
C PHE A 34 0.71 -5.51 -2.10
N ILE A 35 1.83 -6.18 -1.81
CA ILE A 35 2.17 -7.47 -2.42
C ILE A 35 1.15 -8.55 -2.05
N ARG A 36 0.71 -8.56 -0.79
CA ARG A 36 -0.27 -9.51 -0.27
C ARG A 36 -1.65 -9.30 -0.90
N GLU A 37 -2.14 -8.06 -0.88
CA GLU A 37 -3.52 -7.73 -1.27
C GLU A 37 -3.73 -7.73 -2.79
N ARG A 38 -2.64 -7.70 -3.56
CA ARG A 38 -2.62 -7.82 -5.03
C ARG A 38 -3.41 -9.01 -5.57
N LYS A 39 -3.48 -10.14 -4.85
CA LYS A 39 -4.28 -11.31 -5.28
C LYS A 39 -5.77 -10.98 -5.37
N ASN A 40 -6.26 -10.08 -4.53
CA ASN A 40 -7.66 -9.67 -4.52
C ASN A 40 -7.99 -8.72 -5.68
N PHE A 41 -7.02 -7.91 -6.11
CA PHE A 41 -7.16 -6.98 -7.25
C PHE A 41 -6.94 -7.64 -8.62
N THR A 42 -6.00 -8.60 -8.73
CA THR A 42 -5.60 -9.19 -10.03
C THR A 42 -6.68 -10.10 -10.63
N ASN A 43 -7.60 -10.62 -9.82
CA ASN A 43 -8.61 -11.57 -10.29
C ASN A 43 -9.74 -10.92 -11.12
N GLN A 44 -9.81 -9.60 -11.21
CA GLN A 44 -11.01 -8.91 -11.72
C GLN A 44 -10.84 -8.28 -13.09
N GLU A 45 -9.65 -7.76 -13.39
CA GLU A 45 -9.38 -7.24 -14.71
C GLU A 45 -7.97 -7.63 -15.12
N GLY A 46 -7.81 -8.13 -16.34
CA GLY A 46 -6.52 -8.48 -16.95
C GLY A 46 -5.56 -7.30 -17.10
N ILE A 47 -5.81 -6.16 -16.45
CA ILE A 47 -5.00 -4.96 -16.50
C ILE A 47 -3.87 -5.09 -15.48
N ARG A 48 -2.74 -5.60 -15.95
CA ARG A 48 -1.44 -5.65 -15.25
C ARG A 48 -0.85 -4.25 -15.06
N VAL A 49 -1.53 -3.35 -14.35
CA VAL A 49 -1.04 -1.95 -14.23
C VAL A 49 -0.07 -1.76 -13.07
N ILE A 50 -0.21 -2.56 -12.01
CA ILE A 50 0.69 -2.49 -10.86
C ILE A 50 1.83 -3.49 -11.05
N SER A 51 3.02 -2.98 -11.36
CA SER A 51 4.24 -3.77 -11.53
C SER A 51 4.69 -4.37 -10.20
N ILE A 52 4.27 -5.62 -9.92
CA ILE A 52 4.65 -6.38 -8.72
C ILE A 52 6.16 -6.51 -8.55
N LYS A 53 6.89 -6.59 -9.68
CA LYS A 53 8.36 -6.64 -9.66
C LYS A 53 8.96 -5.40 -8.99
N LEU A 54 8.37 -4.22 -9.21
CA LEU A 54 8.81 -2.98 -8.57
C LEU A 54 8.52 -3.02 -7.07
N TRP A 55 7.32 -3.46 -6.66
CA TRP A 55 6.99 -3.59 -5.24
C TRP A 55 7.91 -4.57 -4.50
N TRP A 56 8.29 -5.68 -5.11
CA TRP A 56 9.30 -6.58 -4.54
C TRP A 56 10.69 -5.94 -4.46
N ALA A 57 11.11 -5.21 -5.50
CA ALA A 57 12.37 -4.49 -5.48
C ALA A 57 12.39 -3.44 -4.34
N PHE A 58 11.32 -2.67 -4.19
CA PHE A 58 11.18 -1.70 -3.10
C PHE A 58 11.07 -2.37 -1.72
N LEU A 59 10.40 -3.51 -1.60
CA LEU A 59 10.37 -4.25 -0.34
C LEU A 59 11.77 -4.69 0.07
N LEU A 60 12.54 -5.28 -0.85
CA LEU A 60 13.92 -5.69 -0.58
C LEU A 60 14.78 -4.49 -0.21
N PHE A 61 14.66 -3.40 -0.97
CA PHE A 61 15.36 -2.15 -0.72
C PHE A 61 15.04 -1.60 0.68
N LEU A 62 13.77 -1.46 1.05
CA LEU A 62 13.36 -0.97 2.38
C LEU A 62 13.89 -1.85 3.52
N ILE A 63 13.93 -3.18 3.33
CA ILE A 63 14.52 -4.10 4.30
C ILE A 63 16.03 -3.82 4.44
N VAL A 64 16.75 -3.68 3.32
CA VAL A 64 18.19 -3.37 3.33
C VAL A 64 18.44 -2.01 3.97
N SER A 65 17.69 -0.97 3.60
CA SER A 65 17.81 0.38 4.19
C SER A 65 17.50 0.38 5.68
N PHE A 66 16.53 -0.43 6.13
CA PHE A 66 16.23 -0.60 7.56
C PHE A 66 17.43 -1.20 8.31
N PHE A 67 18.04 -2.28 7.80
CA PHE A 67 19.25 -2.85 8.41
C PHE A 67 20.46 -1.91 8.31
N HIS A 68 20.59 -1.17 7.21
CA HIS A 68 21.62 -0.16 7.06
C HIS A 68 21.46 0.98 8.07
N SER A 69 20.23 1.42 8.36
CA SER A 69 19.97 2.41 9.40
C SER A 69 20.37 1.90 10.80
N LEU A 70 20.19 0.60 11.08
CA LEU A 70 20.52 0.01 12.37
C LEU A 70 22.02 -0.24 12.58
N ILE A 71 22.75 -0.70 11.56
CA ILE A 71 24.13 -1.20 11.68
C ILE A 71 25.13 -0.38 10.86
N GLY A 72 24.64 0.44 9.92
CA GLY A 72 25.47 1.13 8.93
C GLY A 72 26.51 2.06 9.53
N THR A 73 26.19 2.74 10.63
CA THR A 73 27.14 3.61 11.34
C THR A 73 28.36 2.85 11.86
N PHE A 74 28.23 1.54 12.13
CA PHE A 74 29.33 0.71 12.61
C PHE A 74 30.19 0.12 11.47
N LEU A 75 29.61 -0.06 10.27
CA LEU A 75 30.26 -0.73 9.15
C LEU A 75 30.84 0.22 8.09
N PHE A 76 30.28 1.42 7.95
CA PHE A 76 30.64 2.33 6.85
C PHE A 76 31.46 3.54 7.31
N THR A 77 32.32 4.02 6.41
CA THR A 77 33.03 5.29 6.58
C THR A 77 32.07 6.47 6.37
N PRO A 78 32.39 7.68 6.86
CA PRO A 78 31.54 8.86 6.68
C PRO A 78 31.19 9.15 5.21
N TYR A 79 32.12 8.89 4.29
CA TYR A 79 31.89 9.05 2.86
C TYR A 79 30.91 8.00 2.30
N GLY A 80 31.02 6.74 2.74
CA GLY A 80 30.09 5.69 2.37
C GLY A 80 28.67 5.98 2.83
N LEU A 81 28.53 6.48 4.06
CA LEU A 81 27.23 6.89 4.62
C LEU A 81 26.55 7.98 3.77
N ALA A 82 27.29 9.01 3.37
CA ALA A 82 26.74 10.10 2.55
C ALA A 82 26.20 9.63 1.18
N ILE A 83 26.90 8.69 0.54
CA ILE A 83 26.44 8.09 -0.72
C ILE A 83 25.17 7.28 -0.48
N THR A 84 25.15 6.43 0.54
CA THR A 84 23.97 5.61 0.86
C THR A 84 22.76 6.45 1.19
N GLU A 85 22.93 7.55 1.93
CA GLU A 85 21.86 8.49 2.26
C GLU A 85 21.28 9.15 1.01
N SER A 86 22.13 9.58 0.08
CA SER A 86 21.69 10.15 -1.19
C SER A 86 20.85 9.16 -2.01
N VAL A 87 21.30 7.90 -2.07
CA VAL A 87 20.56 6.81 -2.72
C VAL A 87 19.23 6.55 -2.02
N ASP A 88 19.22 6.58 -0.69
CA ASP A 88 18.03 6.33 0.13
C ASP A 88 16.96 7.40 -0.11
N VAL A 89 17.36 8.67 -0.19
CA VAL A 89 16.47 9.80 -0.50
C VAL A 89 15.85 9.66 -1.88
N ILE A 90 16.65 9.37 -2.90
CA ILE A 90 16.18 9.20 -4.29
C ILE A 90 15.18 8.04 -4.36
N LEU A 91 15.52 6.88 -3.81
CA LEU A 91 14.67 5.70 -3.85
C LEU A 91 13.41 5.86 -3.00
N SER A 92 13.48 6.58 -1.88
CA SER A 92 12.30 6.93 -1.07
C SER A 92 11.32 7.80 -1.86
N ALA A 93 11.81 8.75 -2.66
CA ALA A 93 10.95 9.56 -3.52
C ALA A 93 10.24 8.70 -4.58
N TYR A 94 10.97 7.78 -5.22
CA TYR A 94 10.36 6.83 -6.16
C TYR A 94 9.35 5.89 -5.48
N PHE A 95 9.67 5.40 -4.29
CA PHE A 95 8.77 4.57 -3.48
C PHE A 95 7.46 5.32 -3.20
N LEU A 96 7.54 6.58 -2.77
CA LEU A 96 6.38 7.40 -2.50
C LEU A 96 5.51 7.59 -3.75
N GLY A 97 6.14 7.85 -4.90
CA GLY A 97 5.44 7.93 -6.20
C GLY A 97 4.72 6.62 -6.55
N LEU A 98 5.39 5.48 -6.42
CA LEU A 98 4.80 4.15 -6.64
C LEU A 98 3.63 3.88 -5.70
N LEU A 99 3.77 4.29 -4.43
CA LEU A 99 2.77 4.12 -3.41
C LEU A 99 1.51 4.92 -3.74
N TYR A 100 1.64 6.22 -4.03
CA TYR A 100 0.50 7.05 -4.44
C TYR A 100 -0.17 6.52 -5.70
N TYR A 101 0.63 6.20 -6.72
CA TYR A 101 0.12 5.62 -7.96
C TYR A 101 -0.75 4.38 -7.68
N SER A 102 -0.26 3.48 -6.82
CA SER A 102 -0.97 2.25 -6.49
C SER A 102 -2.22 2.49 -5.64
N VAL A 103 -2.19 3.45 -4.71
CA VAL A 103 -3.37 3.82 -3.89
C VAL A 103 -4.47 4.43 -4.77
N PHE A 104 -4.12 5.36 -5.68
CA PHE A 104 -5.07 5.93 -6.64
C PHE A 104 -5.64 4.86 -7.56
N ARG A 105 -4.81 3.93 -8.04
CA ARG A 105 -5.30 2.84 -8.88
C ARG A 105 -6.28 1.93 -8.15
N ILE A 106 -6.02 1.62 -6.88
CA ILE A 106 -6.97 0.85 -6.05
C ILE A 106 -8.29 1.61 -5.93
N ARG A 107 -8.25 2.93 -5.69
CA ARG A 107 -9.46 3.75 -5.66
C ARG A 107 -10.25 3.61 -6.95
N ASP A 108 -9.61 3.78 -8.10
CA ASP A 108 -10.30 3.71 -9.40
C ASP A 108 -10.99 2.35 -9.58
N ILE A 109 -10.28 1.25 -9.30
CA ILE A 109 -10.83 -0.11 -9.39
C ILE A 109 -12.06 -0.29 -8.47
N VAL A 110 -11.99 0.22 -7.24
CA VAL A 110 -13.09 0.07 -6.28
C VAL A 110 -14.29 0.95 -6.65
N GLU A 111 -14.06 2.19 -7.08
CA GLU A 111 -15.12 3.11 -7.53
C GLU A 111 -15.80 2.58 -8.81
N ASP A 112 -15.03 2.06 -9.77
CA ASP A 112 -15.56 1.45 -11.00
C ASP A 112 -16.42 0.22 -10.67
N THR A 113 -16.01 -0.58 -9.69
CA THR A 113 -16.76 -1.79 -9.30
C THR A 113 -18.07 -1.47 -8.58
N HIS A 114 -18.09 -0.43 -7.74
CA HIS A 114 -19.27 -0.08 -6.93
C HIS A 114 -20.16 0.98 -7.58
N GLN A 115 -19.76 1.54 -8.73
CA GLN A 115 -20.45 2.64 -9.44
C GLN A 115 -20.71 3.88 -8.57
N GLU A 116 -19.97 4.05 -7.48
CA GLU A 116 -20.13 5.13 -6.53
C GLU A 116 -18.78 5.75 -6.17
N LYS A 117 -18.76 7.08 -6.02
CA LYS A 117 -17.59 7.83 -5.55
C LYS A 117 -17.41 7.66 -4.05
N ILE A 118 -16.88 6.50 -3.64
CA ILE A 118 -16.69 6.13 -2.23
C ILE A 118 -15.49 6.86 -1.60
N PHE A 119 -14.47 7.20 -2.40
CA PHE A 119 -13.23 7.80 -1.90
C PHE A 119 -13.16 9.31 -2.16
N LYS A 120 -12.68 10.06 -1.16
CA LYS A 120 -12.34 11.48 -1.34
C LYS A 120 -10.85 11.58 -1.69
N PRO A 121 -10.46 12.23 -2.81
CA PRO A 121 -9.07 12.29 -3.26
C PRO A 121 -8.10 12.89 -2.23
N TRP A 122 -8.51 13.94 -1.51
CA TRP A 122 -7.66 14.57 -0.50
C TRP A 122 -7.37 13.67 0.71
N LEU A 123 -8.33 12.82 1.11
CA LEU A 123 -8.12 11.82 2.16
C LEU A 123 -7.18 10.71 1.70
N LEU A 124 -7.23 10.34 0.41
CA LEU A 124 -6.27 9.42 -0.19
C LEU A 124 -4.85 9.97 -0.09
N VAL A 125 -4.67 11.27 -0.36
CA VAL A 125 -3.33 11.87 -0.35
C VAL A 125 -2.76 11.93 1.07
N LEU A 126 -3.58 12.29 2.07
CA LEU A 126 -3.08 12.39 3.45
C LEU A 126 -2.85 11.03 4.10
N PHE A 127 -3.80 10.10 3.94
CA PHE A 127 -3.82 8.85 4.69
C PHE A 127 -3.43 7.63 3.86
N HIS A 128 -3.29 7.77 2.54
CA HIS A 128 -2.80 6.74 1.63
C HIS A 128 -3.48 5.38 1.86
N ILE A 129 -2.67 4.36 2.20
CA ILE A 129 -3.09 2.99 2.47
C ILE A 129 -4.04 2.90 3.68
N TRP A 130 -3.89 3.78 4.68
CA TRP A 130 -4.71 3.75 5.89
C TRP A 130 -6.16 4.09 5.58
N TYR A 131 -6.39 5.02 4.65
CA TYR A 131 -7.74 5.37 4.23
C TYR A 131 -8.39 4.27 3.39
N VAL A 132 -7.63 3.65 2.49
CA VAL A 132 -8.09 2.44 1.76
C VAL A 132 -8.50 1.37 2.76
N GLN A 133 -7.64 1.09 3.73
CA GLN A 133 -7.91 0.06 4.73
C GLN A 133 -9.06 0.43 5.66
N TYR A 134 -9.25 1.72 5.96
CA TYR A 134 -10.40 2.20 6.72
C TYR A 134 -11.70 1.92 5.97
N LYS A 135 -11.74 2.22 4.67
CA LYS A 135 -12.91 1.97 3.82
C LYS A 135 -13.22 0.49 3.64
N VAL A 136 -12.20 -0.33 3.42
CA VAL A 136 -12.33 -1.79 3.39
C VAL A 136 -12.92 -2.32 4.72
N ASN A 137 -12.39 -1.85 5.85
CA ASN A 137 -12.89 -2.23 7.16
C ASN A 137 -14.32 -1.74 7.44
N GLN A 138 -14.70 -0.58 6.90
CA GLN A 138 -16.06 -0.03 6.98
C GLN A 138 -17.05 -0.90 6.21
N ALA A 139 -16.71 -1.30 4.99
CA ALA A 139 -17.54 -2.17 4.16
C ALA A 139 -17.76 -3.56 4.79
N HIS A 140 -16.82 -4.06 5.59
CA HIS A 140 -17.00 -5.26 6.40
C HIS A 140 -17.95 -5.09 7.59
N ARG A 141 -18.05 -3.87 8.16
CA ARG A 141 -18.92 -3.59 9.32
C ARG A 141 -20.36 -3.34 8.93
N GLN A 142 -20.59 -2.92 7.69
CA GLN A 142 -21.91 -2.81 7.10
C GLN A 142 -22.06 -3.96 6.10
N PRO A 143 -22.37 -5.20 6.54
CA PRO A 143 -23.00 -6.11 5.61
C PRO A 143 -24.23 -5.36 5.14
N LEU A 144 -24.29 -5.07 3.83
CA LEU A 144 -25.42 -4.41 3.20
C LEU A 144 -26.68 -4.94 3.88
N HIS A 145 -27.38 -4.07 4.65
CA HIS A 145 -28.81 -4.25 4.75
C HIS A 145 -29.23 -4.33 3.29
N GLN A 146 -29.57 -5.54 2.85
CA GLN A 146 -30.24 -5.79 1.60
C GLN A 146 -31.35 -4.75 1.55
N LYS A 147 -31.12 -3.68 0.80
CA LYS A 147 -32.16 -2.74 0.46
C LYS A 147 -32.95 -3.45 -0.64
N HIS A 148 -33.73 -4.45 -0.21
CA HIS A 148 -34.95 -4.81 -0.89
C HIS A 148 -35.79 -3.55 -0.93
N ARG A 149 -35.76 -2.84 -2.06
CA ARG A 149 -36.84 -2.07 -2.66
C ARG A 149 -36.40 -1.58 -4.03
#